data_AF-A0AAD7EY95-F1
#
_entry.id   AF-A0AAD7EY95-F1
#
_cell.length_a   1.000
_cell.length_b   1.000
_cell.length_c   1.000
_cell.angle_alpha   90.00
_cell.angle_beta   90.00
_cell.angle_gamma   90.00
#
_symmetry.space_group_name_H-M   'P 1'
#
loop_
_entity.id
_entity.type
_entity.pdbx_description
1 polymer ?
#
loop_
_entity_poly.entity_id
_entity_poly.type
_entity_poly.pdbx_seq_one_letter_code
_entity_poly.pdbx_strand_id
1 'polypeptide(L)'
;MSCFNILGFFKLKSGHRASVQKPYNTQPTSYAHYNTRVWTLANTEISADLRLIASSSTPLLRDDTVAFAVCTAQSVLAGTSN
;
A
#
# COMPACT_ATOMS: atom_id res chain seq x y z
N MET A 1 9.74 -6.24 15.36
CA MET A 1 9.11 -5.38 14.33
C MET A 1 7.62 -5.41 14.56
N SER A 2 6.98 -4.25 14.72
CA SER A 2 5.51 -4.16 14.81
C SER A 2 4.96 -3.63 13.49
N CYS A 3 3.82 -4.16 13.07
CA CYS A 3 3.10 -3.67 11.90
C CYS A 3 1.74 -3.12 12.33
N PHE A 4 1.31 -2.03 11.69
CA PHE A 4 0.02 -1.41 11.93
C PHE A 4 -0.69 -1.18 10.60
N ASN A 5 -2.01 -1.37 10.59
CA ASN A 5 -2.84 -1.06 9.43
C ASN A 5 -3.40 0.35 9.57
N ILE A 6 -3.23 1.16 8.53
CA ILE A 6 -3.67 2.55 8.45
C ILE A 6 -4.80 2.62 7.43
N LEU A 7 -5.96 3.07 7.86
CA LEU A 7 -7.11 3.35 6.98
C LEU A 7 -7.13 4.85 6.67
N GLY A 8 -7.15 5.23 5.40
CA GLY A 8 -7.13 6.65 5.03
C GLY A 8 -7.26 6.92 3.54
N PHE A 9 -7.22 8.22 3.19
CA PHE A 9 -7.17 8.68 1.82
C PHE A 9 -5.72 8.85 1.36
N PHE A 10 -5.37 8.21 0.25
CA PHE A 10 -4.04 8.24 -0.33
C PHE A 10 -4.10 8.85 -1.73
N LYS A 11 -3.30 9.89 -1.98
CA LYS A 11 -3.07 10.37 -3.34
C LYS A 11 -2.11 9.42 -4.04
N LEU A 12 -2.60 8.71 -5.04
CA LEU A 12 -1.81 7.77 -5.82
C LEU A 12 -0.86 8.54 -6.75
N LYS A 13 0.43 8.23 -6.70
CA LYS A 13 1.44 8.68 -7.68
C LYS A 13 1.84 7.49 -8.57
N SER A 14 2.86 7.59 -9.41
CA SER A 14 3.39 6.51 -10.26
C SER A 14 3.79 5.26 -9.45
N GLY A 15 2.83 4.37 -9.19
CA GLY A 15 3.03 3.10 -8.50
C GLY A 15 3.52 2.00 -9.43
N HIS A 16 4.15 0.97 -8.88
CA HIS A 16 4.52 -0.20 -9.65
C HIS A 16 3.27 -1.05 -9.90
N ARG A 17 2.87 -1.20 -11.16
CA ARG A 17 1.69 -1.96 -11.57
C ARG A 17 2.14 -3.34 -12.04
N ALA A 18 1.50 -4.38 -11.52
CA ALA A 18 1.76 -5.75 -11.92
C ALA A 18 0.43 -6.50 -12.10
N SER A 19 0.44 -7.48 -13.00
CA SER A 19 -0.69 -8.38 -13.22
C SER A 19 -0.19 -9.80 -12.98
N VAL A 20 -0.86 -10.53 -12.08
CA VAL A 20 -0.51 -11.91 -11.77
C VAL A 20 -1.72 -12.79 -12.07
N GLN A 21 -1.47 -13.83 -12.86
CA GLN A 21 -2.40 -14.92 -13.07
C GLN A 21 -2.06 -16.03 -12.07
N LYS A 22 -2.93 -16.24 -11.08
CA LYS A 22 -2.76 -17.36 -10.15
C LYS A 22 -3.02 -18.68 -10.90
N PRO A 23 -2.24 -19.74 -10.64
CA PRO A 23 -2.64 -21.08 -11.09
C PRO A 23 -4.05 -21.35 -10.51
N TYR A 24 -4.95 -21.88 -11.33
CA TYR A 24 -6.39 -22.09 -11.04
C TYR A 24 -7.31 -20.87 -11.13
N ASN A 25 -6.82 -19.66 -11.42
CA ASN A 25 -7.70 -18.54 -11.74
C ASN A 25 -7.68 -18.26 -13.25
N THR A 26 -8.84 -18.34 -13.89
CA THR A 26 -8.98 -18.06 -15.33
C THR A 26 -8.84 -16.58 -15.63
N GLN A 27 -9.01 -15.72 -14.63
CA GLN A 27 -8.93 -14.28 -14.78
C GLN A 27 -7.67 -13.70 -14.09
N PRO A 28 -6.92 -12.82 -14.78
CA PRO A 28 -5.75 -12.17 -14.20
C PRO A 28 -6.19 -11.21 -13.08
N THR A 29 -5.44 -11.18 -11.98
CA THR A 29 -5.63 -10.19 -10.92
C THR A 29 -4.59 -9.10 -11.09
N SER A 30 -5.05 -7.87 -11.28
CA SER A 30 -4.17 -6.70 -11.38
C SER A 30 -3.98 -6.09 -10.00
N TYR A 31 -2.76 -5.73 -9.65
CA TYR A 31 -2.47 -4.98 -8.45
C TYR A 31 -1.50 -3.84 -8.72
N ALA A 32 -1.62 -2.80 -7.93
CA ALA A 32 -0.66 -1.71 -7.90
C ALA A 32 -0.02 -1.65 -6.50
N HIS A 33 1.31 -1.62 -6.49
CA HIS A 33 2.13 -1.50 -5.31
C HIS A 33 2.66 -0.08 -5.21
N TYR A 34 2.44 0.57 -4.07
CA TYR A 34 2.96 1.89 -3.78
C TYR A 34 3.76 1.82 -2.49
N ASN A 35 5.04 2.18 -2.57
CA ASN A 35 5.82 2.47 -1.38
C ASN A 35 5.46 3.88 -0.93
N THR A 36 4.91 3.99 0.28
CA THR A 36 4.53 5.27 0.86
C THR A 36 5.24 5.48 2.20
N ARG A 37 5.21 6.72 2.69
CA ARG A 37 5.79 7.13 3.97
C ARG A 37 4.69 7.82 4.77
N VAL A 38 4.58 7.46 6.05
CA VAL A 38 3.61 8.07 6.96
C VAL A 38 4.37 8.79 8.06
N TRP A 39 3.94 10.01 8.35
CA TRP A 39 4.45 10.80 9.47
C TRP A 39 3.57 10.57 10.69
N THR A 40 4.18 10.21 11.81
CA THR A 40 3.48 10.11 13.09
C THR A 40 3.44 11.46 13.79
N LEU A 41 2.57 11.58 14.80
CA LEU A 41 2.52 12.76 15.69
C LEU A 41 3.84 12.98 16.44
N ALA A 42 4.69 11.97 16.55
CA ALA A 42 6.02 12.05 17.13
C ALA A 42 7.09 12.50 16.12
N ASN A 43 6.71 13.07 14.97
CA ASN A 43 7.60 13.45 13.87
C ASN A 43 8.53 12.30 13.41
N THR A 44 8.06 11.06 13.51
CA THR A 44 8.80 9.91 13.00
C THR A 44 8.25 9.50 11.65
N GLU A 45 9.12 9.38 10.66
CA GLU A 45 8.78 8.85 9.34
C GLU A 45 8.81 7.33 9.38
N ILE A 46 7.72 6.70 8.95
CA ILE A 46 7.57 5.24 8.91
C ILE A 46 7.28 4.80 7.48
N SER A 47 8.03 3.80 7.01
CA SER A 47 7.76 3.14 5.73
C SER A 47 6.44 2.38 5.78
N ALA A 48 5.62 2.54 4.75
CA ALA A 48 4.37 1.83 4.64
C ALA A 48 4.12 1.33 3.22
N ASP A 49 3.52 0.16 3.13
CA ASP A 49 3.20 -0.52 1.88
C ASP A 49 1.70 -0.38 1.62
N LEU A 50 1.35 0.23 0.49
CA LEU A 50 -0.02 0.33 0.01
C LEU A 50 -0.20 -0.61 -1.18
N ARG A 51 -1.15 -1.54 -1.04
CA ARG A 51 -1.51 -2.50 -2.09
C ARG A 51 -2.94 -2.28 -2.50
N LEU A 52 -3.14 -1.86 -3.75
CA LEU A 52 -4.46 -1.80 -4.36
C LEU A 52 -4.65 -3.03 -5.24
N ILE A 53 -5.65 -3.84 -4.93
CA ILE A 53 -6.00 -5.03 -5.70
C ILE A 53 -7.27 -4.70 -6.49
N ALA A 54 -7.21 -4.87 -7.80
CA ALA A 54 -8.37 -4.75 -8.67
C ALA A 54 -8.70 -6.12 -9.26
N SER A 55 -9.97 -6.51 -9.13
CA SER A 55 -10.48 -7.66 -9.87
C SER A 55 -10.57 -7.34 -11.36
N SER A 56 -10.58 -8.38 -12.17
CA SER A 56 -10.62 -8.38 -13.64
C SER A 56 -11.61 -7.43 -14.31
N SER A 57 -12.69 -7.03 -13.62
CA SER A 57 -13.70 -6.10 -14.15
C SER A 57 -13.46 -4.63 -13.81
N THR A 58 -12.54 -4.33 -12.89
CA THR A 58 -12.31 -2.95 -12.41
C THR A 58 -10.93 -2.48 -12.87
N PRO A 59 -10.83 -1.41 -13.68
CA PRO A 59 -9.53 -0.86 -14.04
C PRO A 59 -8.81 -0.33 -12.80
N LEU A 60 -7.49 -0.54 -12.72
CA LEU A 60 -6.66 0.10 -11.70
C LEU A 60 -6.84 1.62 -11.81
N LEU A 61 -6.97 2.28 -10.66
CA LEU A 61 -7.12 3.74 -10.59
C LEU A 61 -5.95 4.43 -11.33
N ARG A 62 -6.25 5.56 -11.96
CA ARG A 62 -5.23 6.37 -12.63
C ARG A 62 -4.27 6.94 -11.59
N ASP A 63 -3.03 7.17 -11.99
CA ASP A 63 -2.11 8.01 -11.22
C ASP A 63 -2.76 9.39 -11.05
N ASP A 64 -2.51 10.06 -9.93
CA ASP A 64 -3.19 11.27 -9.44
C ASP A 64 -4.62 11.10 -8.91
N THR A 65 -5.13 9.87 -8.78
CA THR A 65 -6.41 9.61 -8.09
C THR A 65 -6.22 9.61 -6.57
N VAL A 66 -7.20 10.12 -5.82
CA VAL A 66 -7.28 9.91 -4.36
C VAL A 66 -8.11 8.66 -4.08
N ALA A 67 -7.53 7.69 -3.39
CA ALA A 67 -8.17 6.43 -3.06
C ALA A 67 -8.34 6.29 -1.54
N PHE A 68 -9.51 5.82 -1.10
CA PHE A 68 -9.70 5.35 0.27
C PHE A 68 -9.21 3.91 0.37
N ALA A 69 -8.16 3.66 1.16
CA ALA A 69 -7.49 2.37 1.19
C ALA A 69 -6.91 2.04 2.56
N VAL A 70 -6.52 0.76 2.72
CA VAL A 70 -5.75 0.29 3.87
C VAL A 70 -4.29 0.13 3.46
N CYS A 71 -3.39 0.70 4.25
CA CYS A 71 -1.95 0.62 4.09
C CYS A 71 -1.33 -0.07 5.30
N THR A 72 -0.30 -0.89 5.11
CA THR A 72 0.41 -1.53 6.22
C THR A 72 1.73 -0.81 6.47
N ALA A 73 1.86 -0.18 7.64
CA ALA A 73 3.09 0.49 8.05
C ALA A 73 3.97 -0.44 8.89
N GLN A 74 5.28 -0.39 8.65
CA GLN A 74 6.28 -1.17 9.38
C GLN A 74 7.01 -0.27 10.35
N SER A 75 6.77 -0.43 11.65
CA SER A 75 7.53 0.26 12.69
C SER A 75 8.77 -0.54 13.04
N VAL A 76 9.93 0.04 12.73
CA VAL A 76 11.17 -0.32 13.43
C VAL A 76 11.07 0.38 14.78
N LEU A 77 10.61 -0.34 15.81
CA LEU A 77 10.88 0.08 17.18
C LEU A 77 12.39 0.18 17.29
N ALA A 78 12.93 1.40 17.18
CA ALA A 78 14.26 1.68 17.67
C ALA A 78 14.21 1.29 19.13
N GLY A 79 14.87 0.18 19.48
CA GLY A 79 15.01 -0.22 20.86
C GLY A 79 15.56 0.98 21.61
N THR A 80 14.83 1.47 22.59
CA THR A 80 15.40 2.27 23.65
C THR A 80 16.41 1.37 24.33
N SER A 81 17.66 1.38 23.84
CA SER A 81 18.81 0.94 24.61
C SER A 81 18.96 1.97 25.73
N ASN A 82 18.37 1.64 26.88
CA ASN A 82 18.80 2.22 28.16
C ASN A 82 20.18 1.67 28.50
#